data_AF-A0A8T4UYS3-F1
#
_entry.id   AF-A0A8T4UYS3-F1
#
_cell.length_a   1.000
_cell.length_b   1.000
_cell.length_c   1.000
_cell.angle_alpha   90.00
_cell.angle_beta   90.00
_cell.angle_gamma   90.00
#
_symmetry.space_group_name_H-M   'P 1'
#
loop_
_entity.id
_entity.type
_entity.pdbx_description
1 polymer ?
#
loop_
_entity_poly.entity_id
_entity_poly.type
_entity_poly.pdbx_seq_one_letter_code
_entity_poly.pdbx_strand_id
1 'polypeptide(L)'
;MIDSKKLEEMRYILEKAEMKIAKKSEKILVEMYWEIGNALKNESYEDLVEIKQMLSDMLNVEKDVFEKSYAFYQNNSIKEKAMRIRK
;
A
#
# COMPACT_ATOMS: atom_id res chain seq x y z
N MET A 1 24.95 24.26 26.90
CA MET A 1 24.85 22.79 26.97
C MET A 1 23.42 22.40 26.69
N ILE A 2 23.17 21.57 25.67
CA ILE A 2 21.82 21.03 25.44
C ILE A 2 21.57 19.96 26.51
N ASP A 3 20.43 20.07 27.19
CA ASP A 3 19.99 19.14 28.23
C ASP A 3 19.77 17.75 27.63
N SER A 4 20.62 16.79 27.99
CA SER A 4 20.60 15.42 27.44
C SER A 4 19.28 14.70 27.69
N LYS A 5 18.55 15.03 28.77
CA LYS A 5 17.22 14.45 29.04
C LYS A 5 16.17 14.93 28.04
N LYS A 6 16.20 16.22 27.68
CA LYS A 6 15.28 16.78 26.68
C LYS A 6 15.50 16.19 25.29
N LEU A 7 16.75 15.90 24.93
CA LEU A 7 17.07 15.22 23.66
C LEU A 7 16.53 13.79 23.64
N GLU A 8 16.64 13.06 24.75
CA GLU A 8 16.13 11.69 24.88
C GLU A 8 14.60 11.65 24.75
N GLU A 9 13.90 12.58 25.41
CA GLU A 9 12.44 12.72 25.31
C GLU A 9 11.98 13.05 23.88
N MET A 10 12.68 13.95 23.19
CA MET A 10 12.40 14.27 21.80
C MET A 10 12.60 13.07 20.88
N ARG A 11 13.69 12.30 21.06
CA ARG A 11 13.92 11.08 20.28
C ARG A 11 12.79 10.08 20.45
N TYR A 12 12.36 9.85 21.69
CA TYR A 12 11.26 8.93 21.98
C TYR A 12 9.92 9.34 21.34
N ILE A 13 9.61 10.64 21.32
CA ILE A 13 8.41 11.17 20.66
C ILE A 13 8.48 10.93 19.15
N LEU A 14 9.64 11.17 18.53
CA LEU A 14 9.86 10.96 17.10
C LEU A 14 9.72 9.49 16.72
N GLU A 15 10.39 8.57 17.44
CA GLU A 15 10.28 7.13 17.21
C GLU A 15 8.82 6.64 17.30
N LYS A 16 8.06 7.14 18.28
CA LYS A 16 6.63 6.83 18.40
C LYS A 16 5.81 7.37 17.24
N ALA A 17 6.09 8.59 16.78
CA ALA A 17 5.39 9.19 15.65
C ALA A 17 5.68 8.41 14.36
N GLU A 18 6.94 8.09 14.11
CA GLU A 18 7.38 7.28 12.97
C GLU A 18 6.70 5.92 12.96
N MET A 19 6.65 5.21 14.09
CA MET A 19 5.98 3.92 14.16
C MET A 19 4.47 4.02 13.88
N LYS A 20 3.80 5.09 14.34
CA LYS A 20 2.37 5.32 14.05
C LYS A 20 2.15 5.63 12.57
N ILE A 21 3.02 6.44 11.97
CA ILE A 21 2.98 6.77 10.54
C ILE A 21 3.19 5.49 9.74
N ALA A 22 4.24 4.72 10.02
CA ALA A 22 4.55 3.46 9.35
C ALA A 22 3.37 2.48 9.37
N LYS A 23 2.76 2.25 10.55
CA LYS A 23 1.59 1.36 10.68
C LYS A 23 0.38 1.84 9.88
N LYS A 24 0.11 3.15 9.89
CA LYS A 24 -1.02 3.72 9.13
C LYS A 24 -0.76 3.64 7.63
N SER A 25 0.45 3.96 7.19
CA SER A 25 0.89 3.86 5.80
C SER A 25 0.83 2.42 5.30
N GLU A 26 1.29 1.44 6.09
CA GLU A 26 1.21 0.01 5.75
C GLU A 26 -0.23 -0.43 5.51
N LYS A 27 -1.16 -0.06 6.41
CA LYS A 27 -2.59 -0.36 6.23
C LYS A 27 -3.15 0.25 4.94
N ILE A 28 -2.83 1.51 4.67
CA ILE A 28 -3.28 2.22 3.45
C ILE A 28 -2.70 1.54 2.21
N LEU A 29 -1.42 1.18 2.21
CA LEU A 29 -0.77 0.49 1.10
C LEU A 29 -1.42 -0.86 0.82
N VAL A 30 -1.71 -1.65 1.87
CA VAL A 30 -2.40 -2.95 1.75
C VAL A 30 -3.84 -2.79 1.22
N GLU A 31 -4.54 -1.73 1.58
CA GLU A 31 -5.87 -1.42 1.02
C GLU A 31 -5.77 -1.00 -0.45
N MET A 32 -4.85 -0.10 -0.78
CA MET A 32 -4.62 0.38 -2.14
C MET A 32 -4.22 -0.75 -3.09
N TYR A 33 -3.24 -1.58 -2.71
CA TYR A 33 -2.79 -2.72 -3.52
C TYR A 33 -3.92 -3.71 -3.77
N TRP A 34 -4.78 -3.92 -2.77
CA TRP A 34 -5.93 -4.79 -2.92
C TRP A 34 -6.98 -4.22 -3.88
N GLU A 35 -7.35 -2.94 -3.75
CA GLU A 35 -8.34 -2.29 -4.64
C GLU A 35 -7.85 -2.26 -6.09
N ILE A 36 -6.57 -1.93 -6.31
CA ILE A 36 -5.93 -1.98 -7.62
C ILE A 36 -6.00 -3.40 -8.19
N GLY A 37 -5.57 -4.40 -7.43
CA GLY A 37 -5.62 -5.79 -7.88
C GLY A 37 -7.04 -6.28 -8.18
N ASN A 38 -8.03 -5.86 -7.38
CA ASN A 38 -9.44 -6.17 -7.59
C ASN A 38 -10.01 -5.51 -8.85
N ALA A 39 -9.64 -4.26 -9.15
CA ALA A 39 -10.04 -3.59 -10.39
C ALA A 39 -9.48 -4.29 -11.63
N LEU A 40 -8.27 -4.84 -11.53
CA LEU A 40 -7.55 -5.48 -12.62
C LEU A 40 -7.86 -6.99 -12.80
N LYS A 41 -8.68 -7.60 -11.94
CA LYS A 41 -8.78 -9.08 -11.83
C LYS A 41 -9.35 -9.81 -13.05
N ASN A 42 -10.11 -9.11 -13.88
CA ASN A 42 -10.78 -9.68 -15.06
C ASN A 42 -10.13 -9.25 -16.39
N GLU A 43 -9.08 -8.43 -16.32
CA GLU A 43 -8.39 -7.93 -17.51
C GLU A 43 -7.50 -9.01 -18.13
N SER A 44 -7.34 -8.97 -19.45
CA SER A 44 -6.42 -9.86 -20.15
C SER A 44 -4.97 -9.54 -19.79
N TYR A 45 -4.04 -10.48 -20.03
CA TYR A 45 -2.63 -10.22 -19.75
C TYR A 45 -2.07 -9.05 -20.59
N GLU A 46 -2.48 -8.93 -21.85
CA GLU A 46 -2.08 -7.83 -22.73
C GLU A 46 -2.60 -6.48 -22.20
N ASP A 47 -3.89 -6.41 -21.83
CA ASP A 47 -4.49 -5.19 -21.27
C ASP A 47 -3.84 -4.81 -19.94
N LEU A 48 -3.51 -5.80 -19.09
CA LEU A 48 -2.80 -5.56 -17.83
C LEU A 48 -1.44 -4.89 -18.05
N VAL A 49 -0.70 -5.27 -19.09
CA VAL A 49 0.61 -4.67 -19.38
C VAL A 49 0.46 -3.21 -19.79
N GLU A 50 -0.54 -2.90 -20.62
CA GLU A 50 -0.83 -1.54 -21.09
C GLU A 50 -1.36 -0.65 -19.96
N ILE A 51 -2.36 -1.12 -19.21
CA ILE A 51 -2.96 -0.38 -18.08
C ILE A 51 -1.89 -0.06 -17.02
N LYS A 52 -1.01 -1.01 -16.70
CA LYS A 52 0.08 -0.77 -15.74
C LYS A 52 1.06 0.30 -16.22
N GLN A 53 1.39 0.32 -17.51
CA GLN A 53 2.26 1.33 -18.09
C GLN A 53 1.61 2.71 -18.03
N MET A 54 0.34 2.82 -18.46
CA MET A 54 -0.41 4.07 -18.39
C MET A 54 -0.53 4.62 -16.97
N LEU A 55 -0.82 3.76 -15.99
CA LEU A 55 -0.92 4.16 -14.58
C LEU A 55 0.44 4.58 -13.99
N SER A 56 1.51 3.88 -14.36
CA SER A 56 2.89 4.22 -13.98
C SER A 56 3.24 5.64 -14.46
N ASP A 57 2.92 5.95 -15.71
CA ASP A 57 3.22 7.26 -16.32
C ASP A 57 2.34 8.38 -15.76
N MET A 58 1.03 8.13 -15.60
CA MET A 58 0.09 9.11 -15.03
C MET A 58 0.39 9.48 -13.59
N LEU A 59 0.76 8.49 -12.77
CA LEU A 59 0.93 8.67 -11.33
C LEU A 59 2.40 8.90 -10.94
N ASN A 60 3.33 8.78 -11.88
CA ASN A 60 4.77 8.82 -11.66
C ASN A 60 5.20 7.84 -10.54
N VAL A 61 4.70 6.60 -10.64
CA VAL A 61 4.96 5.50 -9.71
C VAL A 61 5.56 4.33 -10.49
N GLU A 62 6.51 3.61 -9.91
CA GLU A 62 7.12 2.44 -10.55
C GLU A 62 6.08 1.38 -10.92
N LYS A 63 6.16 0.86 -12.15
CA LYS A 63 5.29 -0.22 -12.66
C LYS A 63 5.19 -1.43 -11.73
N ASP A 64 6.30 -1.79 -11.07
CA ASP A 64 6.40 -2.92 -10.14
C ASP A 64 5.40 -2.81 -8.97
N VAL A 65 5.00 -1.58 -8.59
CA VAL A 65 3.95 -1.37 -7.58
C VAL A 65 2.62 -2.00 -8.00
N PHE A 66 2.24 -1.88 -9.27
CA PHE A 66 0.99 -2.43 -9.79
C PHE A 66 1.09 -3.95 -10.02
N GLU A 67 2.28 -4.46 -10.36
CA GLU A 67 2.54 -5.91 -10.46
C GLU A 67 2.43 -6.59 -9.10
N LYS A 68 3.08 -6.02 -8.08
CA LYS A 68 2.97 -6.47 -6.69
C LYS A 68 1.54 -6.39 -6.18
N SER A 69 0.80 -5.34 -6.54
CA SER A 69 -0.62 -5.19 -6.18
C SER A 69 -1.50 -6.30 -6.75
N TYR A 70 -1.34 -6.59 -8.04
CA TYR A 70 -2.08 -7.65 -8.73
C TYR A 70 -1.75 -9.02 -8.13
N ALA A 71 -0.46 -9.33 -7.93
CA ALA A 71 -0.02 -10.57 -7.31
C ALA A 71 -0.52 -10.70 -5.86
N PHE A 72 -0.49 -9.60 -5.09
CA PHE A 72 -1.00 -9.57 -3.71
C PHE A 72 -2.49 -9.92 -3.65
N TYR A 73 -3.31 -9.35 -4.54
CA TYR A 73 -4.74 -9.66 -4.62
C TYR A 73 -5.00 -11.13 -4.96
N GLN A 74 -4.33 -11.68 -6.00
CA GLN A 74 -4.47 -13.09 -6.40
C GLN A 74 -4.15 -14.04 -5.24
N ASN A 75 -3.07 -13.76 -4.51
CA ASN A 75 -2.62 -14.57 -3.37
C ASN A 75 -3.45 -14.35 -2.08
N ASN A 76 -4.19 -13.24 -1.98
CA ASN A 76 -4.91 -12.83 -0.75
C ASN A 76 -6.37 -12.40 -1.03
N SER A 77 -7.11 -13.20 -1.79
CA SER A 77 -8.54 -12.96 -2.11
C SER A 77 -9.49 -12.97 -0.90
N ILE A 78 -8.97 -13.27 0.31
CA ILE A 78 -9.72 -13.35 1.57
C ILE A 78 -10.48 -12.04 1.89
N LYS A 79 -9.92 -10.87 1.54
CA LYS A 79 -10.60 -9.58 1.72
C LYS A 79 -11.92 -9.48 0.93
N GLU A 80 -12.01 -10.10 -0.25
CA GLU A 80 -13.23 -10.07 -1.07
C GLU A 80 -14.37 -10.84 -0.39
N LYS A 81 -14.04 -11.98 0.23
CA LYS A 81 -15.00 -12.78 1.03
C LYS A 81 -15.46 -12.00 2.27
N ALA A 82 -14.52 -11.35 2.97
CA ALA A 82 -14.84 -10.56 4.17
C ALA A 82 -15.69 -9.32 3.88
N MET A 83 -15.52 -8.67 2.72
CA MET A 83 -16.35 -7.53 2.31
C MET A 83 -17.75 -7.94 1.86
N ARG A 84 -17.92 -9.11 1.21
CA ARG A 84 -19.26 -9.62 0.83
C ARG A 84 -20.12 -9.96 2.05
N ILE A 85 -19.52 -10.44 3.15
CA ILE A 85 -20.23 -10.77 4.39
C ILE A 85 -20.74 -9.50 5.12
N ARG A 86 -20.16 -8.33 4.85
CA ARG A 86 -20.54 -7.04 5.46
C ARG A 86 -21.61 -6.26 4.69
N LYS A 87 -22.03 -6.76 3.51
CA LYS A 87 -23.17 -6.22 2.75
C LYS A 87 -24.42 -7.01 3.09
#